data_AF-A0A954UIJ6-F1
#
_entry.id   AF-A0A954UIJ6-F1
#
_cell.length_a   1.000
_cell.length_b   1.000
_cell.length_c   1.000
_cell.angle_alpha   90.00
_cell.angle_beta   90.00
_cell.angle_gamma   90.00
#
_symmetry.space_group_name_H-M   'P 1'
#
loop_
_entity.id
_entity.type
_entity.pdbx_description
1 polymer ?
#
loop_
_entity_poly.entity_id
_entity_poly.type
_entity_poly.pdbx_seq_one_letter_code
_entity_poly.pdbx_strand_id
1 'polypeptide(L)'
;KFSATNADRMLFQARLASAYGEAGNFAGAMELFARILSQANNQVALQIEAATTLQHWGDAGNQAAYLKAITGDRPDPQTRRNLIWGYGRIAKATAGRAAFDEIFFNSRLQVANCRYQYGLQQSAAQRRETLQQAEQDVLLTAKLYPRLRELPIRSQYQQLLRDIQRTLGKTLTELP
;
A
#
# COMPACT_ATOMS: atom_id res chain seq x y z
N LYS A 1 32.41 23.42 -6.63
CA LYS A 1 31.47 23.15 -5.52
C LYS A 1 30.27 22.42 -6.10
N PHE A 2 30.18 21.09 -5.96
CA PHE A 2 28.98 20.35 -6.36
C PHE A 2 27.90 20.60 -5.32
N SER A 3 26.98 21.52 -5.59
CA SER A 3 25.78 21.67 -4.78
C SER A 3 24.75 20.65 -5.26
N ALA A 4 24.48 19.63 -4.45
CA ALA A 4 23.38 18.70 -4.71
C ALA A 4 22.08 19.48 -4.87
N THR A 5 21.36 19.20 -5.96
CA THR A 5 20.06 19.82 -6.24
C THR A 5 19.04 19.36 -5.20
N ASN A 6 17.88 20.04 -5.13
CA ASN A 6 16.79 19.60 -4.27
C ASN A 6 16.29 18.18 -4.61
N ALA A 7 16.36 17.80 -5.90
CA ALA A 7 16.04 16.45 -6.34
C ALA A 7 17.06 15.41 -5.84
N ASP A 8 18.36 15.72 -5.92
CA ASP A 8 19.42 14.83 -5.44
C ASP A 8 19.33 14.58 -3.92
N ARG A 9 19.04 15.65 -3.15
CA ARG A 9 18.85 15.56 -1.70
C ARG A 9 17.66 14.67 -1.35
N MET A 10 16.57 14.80 -2.10
CA MET A 10 15.35 14.04 -1.87
C MET A 10 15.52 12.55 -2.23
N LEU A 11 16.21 12.24 -3.33
CA LEU A 11 16.56 10.87 -3.69
C LEU A 11 17.48 10.22 -2.64
N PHE A 12 18.47 10.96 -2.14
CA PHE A 12 19.35 10.49 -1.07
C PHE A 12 18.56 10.20 0.22
N GLN A 13 17.65 11.09 0.62
CA GLN A 13 16.83 10.89 1.80
C GLN A 13 15.83 9.74 1.66
N ALA A 14 15.27 9.51 0.47
CA ALA A 14 14.42 8.35 0.19
C ALA A 14 15.21 7.05 0.33
N ARG A 15 16.41 6.96 -0.27
CA ARG A 15 17.30 5.79 -0.12
C ARG A 15 17.70 5.55 1.33
N LEU A 16 17.96 6.61 2.08
CA LEU A 16 18.24 6.50 3.51
C LEU A 16 17.04 5.96 4.28
N ALA A 17 15.83 6.45 4.01
CA ALA A 17 14.62 5.94 4.64
C ALA A 17 14.38 4.46 4.32
N SER A 18 14.58 4.04 3.07
CA SER A 18 14.51 2.61 2.69
C SER A 18 15.54 1.77 3.46
N ALA A 19 16.78 2.22 3.57
CA ALA A 19 17.82 1.53 4.33
C ALA A 19 17.49 1.40 5.83
N TYR A 20 16.86 2.42 6.42
CA TYR A 20 16.36 2.33 7.80
C TYR A 20 15.25 1.30 7.94
N GLY A 21 14.34 1.20 6.97
CA GLY A 21 13.30 0.17 6.92
C GLY A 21 13.89 -1.23 6.80
N GLU A 22 14.86 -1.42 5.91
CA GLU A 22 15.58 -2.69 5.74
C GLU A 22 16.36 -3.11 6.99
N ALA A 23 16.91 -2.14 7.73
CA ALA A 23 17.55 -2.38 9.03
C ALA A 23 16.55 -2.61 10.19
N GLY A 24 15.24 -2.66 9.92
CA GLY A 24 14.18 -2.85 10.91
C GLY A 24 13.82 -1.59 11.72
N ASN A 25 14.47 -0.45 11.45
CA ASN A 25 14.15 0.83 12.07
C ASN A 25 13.03 1.57 11.30
N PHE A 26 11.86 0.96 11.27
CA PHE A 26 10.69 1.49 10.57
C PHE A 26 10.25 2.85 11.13
N ALA A 27 10.33 3.06 12.45
CA ALA A 27 9.97 4.35 13.04
C ALA A 27 10.86 5.49 12.51
N GLY A 28 12.18 5.27 12.46
CA GLY A 28 13.12 6.24 11.90
C GLY A 28 12.89 6.47 10.41
N ALA A 29 12.61 5.42 9.63
CA ALA A 29 12.25 5.53 8.22
C ALA A 29 10.99 6.41 8.03
N MET A 30 9.96 6.19 8.84
CA MET A 30 8.71 6.97 8.76
C MET A 30 8.89 8.45 9.14
N GLU A 31 9.77 8.76 10.09
CA GLU A 31 10.13 10.16 10.40
C GLU A 31 10.85 10.84 9.24
N LEU A 32 11.77 10.13 8.56
CA LEU A 32 12.41 10.64 7.36
C LEU A 32 11.40 10.88 6.24
N PHE A 33 10.51 9.93 5.96
CA PHE A 33 9.45 10.12 4.96
C PHE A 33 8.53 11.29 5.30
N ALA A 34 8.13 11.45 6.56
CA ALA A 34 7.32 12.59 6.99
C ALA A 34 8.04 13.92 6.72
N ARG A 35 9.33 14.00 7.05
CA ARG A 35 10.13 15.21 6.76
C ARG A 35 10.23 15.50 5.27
N ILE A 36 10.50 14.50 4.44
CA ILE A 36 10.59 14.67 2.98
C ILE A 36 9.23 15.10 2.40
N LEU A 37 8.18 14.37 2.75
CA LEU A 37 6.83 14.60 2.22
C LEU A 37 6.21 15.90 2.72
N SER A 38 6.67 16.47 3.84
CA SER A 38 6.27 17.82 4.27
C SER A 38 6.65 18.90 3.26
N GLN A 39 7.71 18.66 2.46
CA GLN A 39 8.19 19.57 1.42
C GLN A 39 7.69 19.17 0.01
N ALA A 40 7.27 17.91 -0.16
CA ALA A 40 6.98 17.29 -1.45
C ALA A 40 5.79 16.32 -1.40
N ASN A 41 4.67 16.76 -0.83
CA ASN A 41 3.56 15.90 -0.42
C ASN A 41 2.84 15.14 -1.56
N ASN A 42 2.99 15.58 -2.81
CA ASN A 42 2.28 15.04 -3.97
C ASN A 42 3.16 14.11 -4.82
N GLN A 43 4.38 13.82 -4.38
CA GLN A 43 5.27 12.92 -5.10
C GLN A 43 4.87 11.46 -4.88
N VAL A 44 4.13 10.93 -5.86
CA VAL A 44 3.54 9.58 -5.81
C VAL A 44 4.59 8.50 -5.53
N ALA A 45 5.77 8.59 -6.12
CA ALA A 45 6.85 7.62 -5.87
C ALA A 45 7.25 7.57 -4.38
N LEU A 46 7.42 8.72 -3.74
CA LEU A 46 7.75 8.78 -2.31
C LEU A 46 6.60 8.32 -1.42
N GLN A 47 5.36 8.59 -1.83
CA GLN A 47 4.18 8.09 -1.13
C GLN A 47 4.09 6.55 -1.19
N ILE A 48 4.44 5.95 -2.34
CA ILE A 48 4.53 4.49 -2.49
C ILE A 48 5.59 3.92 -1.55
N GLU A 49 6.80 4.45 -1.55
CA GLU A 49 7.88 3.99 -0.66
C GLU A 49 7.51 4.07 0.83
N ALA A 50 6.83 5.14 1.24
CA ALA A 50 6.34 5.29 2.61
C ALA A 50 5.23 4.27 2.95
N ALA A 51 4.29 4.01 2.03
CA ALA A 51 3.26 2.99 2.21
C ALA A 51 3.85 1.57 2.26
N THR A 52 4.83 1.27 1.40
CA THR A 52 5.59 0.01 1.40
C THR A 52 6.33 -0.18 2.72
N THR A 53 6.95 0.87 3.26
CA THR A 53 7.63 0.82 4.56
C THR A 53 6.67 0.51 5.71
N LEU A 54 5.45 1.07 5.68
CA LEU A 54 4.40 0.73 6.64
C LEU A 54 3.94 -0.73 6.50
N GLN A 55 3.82 -1.24 5.28
CA GLN A 55 3.52 -2.65 5.03
C GLN A 55 4.62 -3.56 5.59
N HIS A 56 5.89 -3.29 5.29
CA HIS A 56 7.02 -4.05 5.83
C HIS A 56 7.09 -4.00 7.36
N TRP A 57 6.71 -2.89 7.98
CA TRP A 57 6.59 -2.81 9.43
C TRP A 57 5.48 -3.74 9.96
N GLY A 58 4.39 -3.87 9.20
CA GLY A 58 3.34 -4.86 9.43
C GLY A 58 3.85 -6.30 9.32
N ASP A 59 4.62 -6.59 8.27
CA ASP A 59 5.27 -7.89 8.05
C ASP A 59 6.22 -8.25 9.21
N ALA A 60 6.93 -7.25 9.75
CA ALA A 60 7.81 -7.38 10.91
C ALA A 60 7.08 -7.48 12.27
N GLY A 61 5.75 -7.58 12.27
CA GLY A 61 4.93 -7.85 13.46
C GLY A 61 4.16 -6.66 14.02
N ASN A 62 4.29 -5.45 13.46
CA ASN A 62 3.45 -4.33 13.85
C ASN A 62 2.13 -4.32 13.08
N GLN A 63 1.16 -5.14 13.50
CA GLN A 63 -0.09 -5.37 12.77
C GLN A 63 -0.84 -4.06 12.41
N ALA A 64 -0.80 -3.05 13.29
CA ALA A 64 -1.46 -1.77 13.06
C ALA A 64 -0.87 -0.99 11.86
N ALA A 65 0.37 -1.29 11.49
CA ALA A 65 1.04 -0.66 10.35
C ALA A 65 0.42 -1.07 9.00
N TYR A 66 -0.20 -2.25 8.88
CA TYR A 66 -0.98 -2.59 7.67
C TYR A 66 -2.17 -1.64 7.47
N LEU A 67 -2.89 -1.30 8.54
CA LEU A 67 -4.01 -0.37 8.45
C LEU A 67 -3.55 1.01 8.03
N LYS A 68 -2.36 1.43 8.50
CA LYS A 68 -1.70 2.66 8.05
C LYS A 68 -1.23 2.57 6.61
N ALA A 69 -0.71 1.43 6.15
CA ALA A 69 -0.35 1.25 4.74
C ALA A 69 -1.59 1.37 3.82
N ILE A 70 -2.77 0.97 4.30
CA ILE A 70 -4.03 1.13 3.57
C ILE A 70 -4.52 2.60 3.59
N THR A 71 -4.52 3.24 4.76
CA THR A 71 -5.24 4.51 5.00
C THR A 71 -4.35 5.76 5.03
N GLY A 72 -3.05 5.59 5.22
CA GLY A 72 -2.06 6.63 5.45
C GLY A 72 -1.68 6.78 6.93
N ASP A 73 -0.68 7.63 7.19
CA ASP A 73 -0.18 7.93 8.54
C ASP A 73 0.18 9.42 8.65
N ARG A 74 0.49 9.86 9.86
CA ARG A 74 0.84 11.25 10.22
C ARG A 74 -0.29 12.22 9.83
N PRO A 75 -1.46 12.13 10.50
CA PRO A 75 -2.55 13.07 10.30
C PRO A 75 -2.12 14.47 10.73
N ASP A 76 -2.33 15.44 9.85
CA ASP A 76 -2.17 16.85 10.16
C ASP A 76 -3.20 17.26 11.24
N PRO A 77 -2.79 17.89 12.35
CA PRO A 77 -3.70 18.23 13.45
C PRO A 77 -4.84 19.17 13.06
N GLN A 78 -4.63 20.03 12.06
CA GLN A 78 -5.60 21.06 11.67
C GLN A 78 -6.60 20.53 10.65
N THR A 79 -6.09 19.88 9.61
CA THR A 79 -6.88 19.42 8.46
C THR A 79 -7.35 17.98 8.60
N ARG A 80 -6.80 17.23 9.57
CA ARG A 80 -7.02 15.80 9.80
C ARG A 80 -6.64 14.92 8.60
N ARG A 81 -5.97 15.48 7.59
CA ARG A 81 -5.50 14.76 6.40
C ARG A 81 -4.14 14.15 6.68
N ASN A 82 -3.93 12.91 6.25
CA ASN A 82 -2.63 12.26 6.36
C ASN A 82 -1.61 12.90 5.42
N LEU A 83 -0.45 13.26 5.98
CA LEU A 83 0.72 13.67 5.20
C LEU A 83 1.23 12.51 4.34
N ILE A 84 1.27 11.31 4.92
CA ILE A 84 1.67 10.08 4.25
C ILE A 84 0.41 9.38 3.75
N TRP A 85 0.36 9.13 2.45
CA TRP A 85 -0.76 8.47 1.81
C TRP A 85 -0.61 6.96 1.95
N GLY A 86 -1.70 6.29 2.28
CA GLY A 86 -1.79 4.84 2.10
C GLY A 86 -2.13 4.49 0.66
N TYR A 87 -1.99 3.20 0.31
CA TYR A 87 -2.30 2.68 -1.01
C TYR A 87 -3.71 3.02 -1.49
N GLY A 88 -4.69 3.15 -0.59
CA GLY A 88 -6.05 3.55 -0.96
C GLY A 88 -6.11 4.97 -1.56
N ARG A 89 -5.34 5.91 -0.99
CA ARG A 89 -5.25 7.27 -1.52
C ARG A 89 -4.36 7.36 -2.76
N ILE A 90 -3.28 6.57 -2.82
CA ILE A 90 -2.43 6.48 -4.01
C ILE A 90 -3.25 6.00 -5.21
N ALA A 91 -4.00 4.89 -5.06
CA ALA A 91 -4.91 4.39 -6.07
C ALA A 91 -5.93 5.47 -6.50
N LYS A 92 -6.53 6.20 -5.56
CA LYS A 92 -7.46 7.29 -5.90
C LYS A 92 -6.79 8.40 -6.70
N ALA A 93 -5.55 8.76 -6.37
CA ALA A 93 -4.81 9.83 -7.03
C ALA A 93 -4.38 9.47 -8.47
N THR A 94 -4.22 8.18 -8.76
CA THR A 94 -3.77 7.66 -10.06
C THR A 94 -4.88 7.11 -10.95
N ALA A 95 -6.10 6.95 -10.42
CA ALA A 95 -7.24 6.41 -11.14
C ALA A 95 -7.58 7.21 -12.41
N GLY A 96 -8.00 6.49 -13.47
CA GLY A 96 -8.51 7.07 -14.70
C GLY A 96 -7.46 7.67 -15.64
N ARG A 97 -6.17 7.48 -15.35
CA ARG A 97 -5.06 7.99 -16.16
C ARG A 97 -4.21 6.82 -16.65
N ALA A 98 -4.26 6.54 -17.94
CA ALA A 98 -3.57 5.38 -18.52
C ALA A 98 -2.07 5.34 -18.20
N ALA A 99 -1.42 6.50 -18.14
CA ALA A 99 0.00 6.63 -17.76
C ALA A 99 0.31 6.16 -16.32
N PHE A 100 -0.70 6.01 -15.47
CA PHE A 100 -0.55 5.57 -14.09
C PHE A 100 -1.29 4.26 -13.79
N ASP A 101 -1.72 3.50 -14.81
CA ASP A 101 -2.45 2.25 -14.60
C ASP A 101 -1.67 1.26 -13.74
N GLU A 102 -0.36 1.12 -13.99
CA GLU A 102 0.50 0.25 -13.19
C GLU A 102 0.45 0.64 -11.72
N ILE A 103 0.64 1.92 -11.39
CA ILE A 103 0.57 2.42 -10.01
C ILE A 103 -0.84 2.20 -9.43
N PHE A 104 -1.88 2.47 -10.21
CA PHE A 104 -3.27 2.29 -9.80
C PHE A 104 -3.56 0.84 -9.41
N PHE A 105 -3.29 -0.12 -10.30
CA PHE A 105 -3.54 -1.54 -10.06
C PHE A 105 -2.62 -2.11 -8.98
N ASN A 106 -1.33 -1.74 -8.96
CA ASN A 106 -0.44 -2.14 -7.87
C ASN A 106 -0.97 -1.64 -6.52
N SER A 107 -1.39 -0.38 -6.42
CA SER A 107 -1.92 0.17 -5.17
C SER A 107 -3.22 -0.51 -4.73
N ARG A 108 -4.14 -0.79 -5.66
CA ARG A 108 -5.38 -1.53 -5.36
C ARG A 108 -5.09 -2.97 -4.90
N LEU A 109 -4.10 -3.63 -5.50
CA LEU A 109 -3.64 -4.95 -5.07
C LEU A 109 -3.07 -4.88 -3.64
N GLN A 110 -2.22 -3.89 -3.35
CA GLN A 110 -1.61 -3.76 -2.03
C GLN A 110 -2.62 -3.40 -0.93
N VAL A 111 -3.69 -2.65 -1.23
CA VAL A 111 -4.81 -2.48 -0.27
C VAL A 111 -5.37 -3.84 0.16
N ALA A 112 -5.69 -4.71 -0.80
CA ALA A 112 -6.23 -6.02 -0.52
C ALA A 112 -5.21 -6.92 0.20
N ASN A 113 -3.94 -6.87 -0.21
CA ASN A 113 -2.86 -7.64 0.40
C ASN A 113 -2.60 -7.23 1.86
N CYS A 114 -2.48 -5.94 2.15
CA CYS A 114 -2.34 -5.46 3.53
C CYS A 114 -3.54 -5.86 4.40
N ARG A 115 -4.76 -5.83 3.84
CA ARG A 115 -5.96 -6.28 4.56
C ARG A 115 -5.95 -7.78 4.81
N TYR A 116 -5.53 -8.57 3.83
CA TYR A 116 -5.31 -10.01 3.96
C TYR A 116 -4.34 -10.33 5.10
N GLN A 117 -3.13 -9.73 5.07
CA GLN A 117 -2.10 -9.94 6.08
C GLN A 117 -2.54 -9.50 7.47
N TYR A 118 -3.20 -8.33 7.59
CA TYR A 118 -3.78 -7.88 8.85
C TYR A 118 -4.80 -8.90 9.40
N GLY A 119 -5.69 -9.39 8.55
CA GLY A 119 -6.73 -10.35 8.90
C GLY A 119 -6.18 -11.68 9.42
N LEU A 120 -5.09 -12.19 8.84
CA LEU A 120 -4.43 -13.42 9.31
C LEU A 120 -4.04 -13.34 10.80
N GLN A 121 -3.71 -12.14 11.26
CA GLN A 121 -3.23 -11.89 12.62
C GLN A 121 -4.34 -11.62 13.63
N GLN A 122 -5.61 -11.57 13.19
CA GLN A 122 -6.75 -11.31 14.07
C GLN A 122 -7.38 -12.60 14.62
N SER A 123 -8.31 -12.43 15.58
CA SER A 123 -9.18 -13.50 16.08
C SER A 123 -9.99 -14.14 14.96
N ALA A 124 -10.52 -15.36 15.15
CA ALA A 124 -11.24 -16.08 14.08
C ALA A 124 -12.43 -15.29 13.50
N ALA A 125 -13.20 -14.61 14.34
CA ALA A 125 -14.33 -13.79 13.91
C ALA A 125 -13.86 -12.58 13.07
N GLN A 126 -12.92 -11.81 13.59
CA GLN A 126 -12.37 -10.62 12.91
C GLN A 126 -11.59 -10.98 11.65
N ARG A 127 -10.85 -12.10 11.66
CA ARG A 127 -10.16 -12.66 10.50
C ARG A 127 -11.16 -12.89 9.39
N ARG A 128 -12.26 -13.61 9.65
CA ARG A 128 -13.26 -13.90 8.63
C ARG A 128 -13.82 -12.62 7.99
N GLU A 129 -14.20 -11.64 8.80
CA GLU A 129 -14.72 -10.36 8.31
C GLU A 129 -13.68 -9.59 7.48
N THR A 130 -12.46 -9.46 8.00
CA THR A 130 -11.36 -8.76 7.35
C THR A 130 -11.00 -9.41 6.01
N LEU A 131 -10.98 -10.74 5.96
CA LEU A 131 -10.68 -11.50 4.75
C LEU A 131 -11.79 -11.40 3.71
N GLN A 132 -13.06 -11.34 4.12
CA GLN A 132 -14.18 -11.06 3.20
C GLN A 132 -14.06 -9.67 2.58
N GLN A 133 -13.64 -8.68 3.36
CA GLN A 133 -13.37 -7.33 2.84
C GLN A 133 -12.18 -7.32 1.87
N ALA A 134 -11.12 -8.10 2.12
CA ALA A 134 -9.99 -8.22 1.21
C ALA A 134 -10.39 -8.90 -0.12
N GLU A 135 -11.21 -9.95 -0.05
CA GLU A 135 -11.80 -10.59 -1.24
C GLU A 135 -12.62 -9.58 -2.05
N GLN A 136 -13.44 -8.78 -1.39
CA GLN A 136 -14.26 -7.76 -2.03
C GLN A 136 -13.40 -6.69 -2.73
N ASP A 137 -12.29 -6.25 -2.14
CA ASP A 137 -11.38 -5.29 -2.78
C ASP A 137 -10.85 -5.82 -4.12
N VAL A 138 -10.47 -7.10 -4.16
CA VAL A 138 -9.97 -7.80 -5.35
C VAL A 138 -11.05 -7.91 -6.41
N LEU A 139 -12.22 -8.47 -6.03
CA LEU A 139 -13.33 -8.72 -6.96
C LEU A 139 -13.92 -7.42 -7.51
N LEU A 140 -14.10 -6.39 -6.68
CA LEU A 140 -14.59 -5.09 -7.13
C LEU A 140 -13.61 -4.42 -8.09
N THR A 141 -12.31 -4.53 -7.85
CA THR A 141 -11.32 -3.98 -8.77
C THR A 141 -11.39 -4.66 -10.13
N ALA A 142 -11.44 -5.99 -10.17
CA ALA A 142 -11.58 -6.72 -11.44
C ALA A 142 -12.90 -6.42 -12.17
N LYS A 143 -14.00 -6.24 -11.43
CA LYS A 143 -15.32 -5.91 -11.98
C LYS A 143 -15.37 -4.49 -12.55
N LEU A 144 -14.84 -3.50 -11.83
CA LEU A 144 -14.93 -2.09 -12.20
C LEU A 144 -13.91 -1.70 -13.28
N TYR A 145 -12.82 -2.45 -13.40
CA TYR A 145 -11.74 -2.16 -14.33
C TYR A 145 -11.43 -3.39 -15.21
N PRO A 146 -12.26 -3.68 -16.22
CA PRO A 146 -12.08 -4.85 -17.10
C PRO A 146 -10.71 -4.94 -17.77
N ARG A 147 -10.05 -3.79 -17.98
CA ARG A 147 -8.67 -3.71 -18.51
C ARG A 147 -7.66 -4.50 -17.68
N LEU A 148 -7.92 -4.75 -16.40
CA LEU A 148 -7.08 -5.65 -15.58
C LEU A 148 -6.85 -7.00 -16.27
N ARG A 149 -7.82 -7.49 -17.06
CA ARG A 149 -7.70 -8.77 -17.79
C ARG A 149 -6.50 -8.84 -18.72
N GLU A 150 -6.09 -7.71 -19.27
CA GLU A 150 -5.03 -7.61 -20.29
C GLU A 150 -3.67 -7.29 -19.65
N LEU A 151 -3.64 -6.99 -18.35
CA LEU A 151 -2.43 -6.56 -17.66
C LEU A 151 -1.70 -7.75 -17.01
N PRO A 152 -0.36 -7.81 -17.06
CA PRO A 152 0.43 -8.88 -16.42
C PRO A 152 0.12 -9.06 -14.92
N ILE A 153 -0.18 -7.96 -14.22
CA ILE A 153 -0.50 -7.95 -12.78
C ILE A 153 -1.76 -8.75 -12.44
N ARG A 154 -2.63 -9.08 -13.41
CA ARG A 154 -3.84 -9.91 -13.20
C ARG A 154 -3.52 -11.21 -12.48
N SER A 155 -2.40 -11.84 -12.81
CA SER A 155 -1.94 -13.08 -12.20
C SER A 155 -1.77 -12.95 -10.67
N GLN A 156 -1.27 -11.82 -10.21
CA GLN A 156 -1.07 -11.53 -8.78
C GLN A 156 -2.42 -11.31 -8.06
N TYR A 157 -3.36 -10.62 -8.71
CA TYR A 157 -4.74 -10.53 -8.21
C TYR A 157 -5.40 -11.92 -8.10
N GLN A 158 -5.20 -12.77 -9.10
CA GLN A 158 -5.77 -14.12 -9.12
C GLN A 158 -5.18 -14.98 -8.00
N GLN A 159 -3.88 -14.86 -7.78
CA GLN A 159 -3.19 -15.56 -6.70
C GLN A 159 -3.72 -15.11 -5.33
N LEU A 160 -3.78 -13.79 -5.09
CA LEU A 160 -4.30 -13.24 -3.83
C LEU A 160 -5.76 -13.65 -3.59
N LEU A 161 -6.61 -13.65 -4.62
CA LEU A 161 -7.99 -14.13 -4.51
C LEU A 161 -8.05 -15.57 -3.99
N ARG A 162 -7.26 -16.45 -4.60
CA ARG A 162 -7.22 -17.87 -4.23
C ARG A 162 -6.70 -18.07 -2.81
N ASP A 163 -5.70 -17.29 -2.39
CA ASP A 163 -5.14 -17.37 -1.04
C ASP A 163 -6.14 -16.90 0.02
N ILE A 164 -6.89 -15.82 -0.26
CA ILE A 164 -7.99 -15.36 0.58
C ILE A 164 -9.09 -16.42 0.68
N GLN A 165 -9.54 -16.96 -0.45
CA GLN A 165 -10.61 -17.96 -0.51
C GLN A 165 -10.23 -19.26 0.19
N ARG A 166 -8.99 -19.73 0.00
CA ARG A 166 -8.45 -20.91 0.70
C ARG A 166 -8.49 -20.70 2.21
N THR A 167 -8.01 -19.54 2.68
CA THR A 167 -8.02 -19.20 4.10
C THR A 167 -9.43 -19.07 4.67
N LEU A 168 -10.38 -18.61 3.87
CA LEU A 168 -11.80 -18.55 4.22
C LEU A 168 -12.54 -19.91 4.12
N GLY A 169 -11.89 -20.96 3.63
CA GLY A 169 -12.53 -22.26 3.38
C GLY A 169 -13.57 -22.22 2.27
N LYS A 170 -13.45 -21.30 1.30
CA LYS A 170 -14.33 -21.17 0.14
C LYS A 170 -13.82 -21.96 -1.06
N THR A 171 -14.71 -22.30 -1.98
CA THR A 171 -14.34 -22.77 -3.32
C THR A 171 -13.50 -21.72 -4.03
N LEU A 172 -12.40 -22.14 -4.65
CA LEU A 172 -11.53 -21.25 -5.41
C LEU A 172 -12.21 -20.84 -6.71
N THR A 173 -12.27 -19.53 -6.96
CA THR A 173 -12.86 -18.96 -8.18
C THR A 173 -11.83 -18.17 -8.97
N GLU A 174 -12.11 -18.00 -10.26
CA GLU A 174 -11.34 -17.09 -11.11
C GLU A 174 -11.86 -15.65 -10.98
N LEU A 175 -10.97 -14.70 -11.23
CA LEU A 175 -11.36 -13.31 -11.45
C LEU A 175 -12.30 -13.25 -12.65
N PRO A 176 -13.35 -12.42 -12.58
CA PRO A 176 -14.37 -12.32 -13.61
C PRO A 176 -13.78 -12.05 -14.99
#